data_AF-A0A117L7Z7-F1
#
_entry.id   AF-A0A117L7Z7-F1
#
_cell.length_a   1.000
_cell.length_b   1.000
_cell.length_c   1.000
_cell.angle_alpha   90.00
_cell.angle_beta   90.00
_cell.angle_gamma   90.00
#
_symmetry.space_group_name_H-M   'P 1'
#
loop_
_entity.id
_entity.type
_entity.pdbx_description
1 polymer ?
#
loop_
_entity_poly.entity_id
_entity_poly.type
_entity_poly.pdbx_seq_one_letter_code
_entity_poly.pdbx_strand_id
1 'polypeptide(L)'
;KTGQPCHLVARRSGIIKEILVLSGTPEVKEGDLVQKGQVLISGIVEEEPSEREGDLVPLERPRYVEAQGIVRARVWYRACGEAARREVVEKKTGRVTRIYCIRWQQKEIIIKGPCKIPYSFYHLKVKRRNFPEWRNITLPVEFVTIEAEEIRKEQIQRSFDEALELAKKGARENLQELIPAEASVVRQQVRVLKESRENLVRVVLTAEVVEDIGEKKPFELPQ
;
A
#
# COMPACT_ATOMS: atom_id res chain seq x y z
N LYS A 1 18.11 24.52 20.31
CA LYS A 1 16.65 24.36 20.15
C LYS A 1 16.27 23.12 20.94
N THR A 2 15.67 23.26 22.11
CA THR A 2 15.26 22.12 22.95
C THR A 2 14.02 21.50 22.31
N GLY A 3 14.10 20.23 21.93
CA GLY A 3 12.96 19.50 21.34
C GLY A 3 11.81 19.39 22.35
N GLN A 4 10.57 19.35 21.85
CA GLN A 4 9.39 19.10 22.68
C GLN A 4 9.52 17.71 23.35
N PRO A 5 9.21 17.57 24.65
CA PRO A 5 9.20 16.27 25.32
C PRO A 5 8.33 15.26 24.58
N CYS A 6 8.87 14.07 24.35
CA CYS A 6 8.16 13.00 23.67
C CYS A 6 8.62 11.64 24.15
N HIS A 7 7.72 10.66 24.09
CA HIS A 7 8.07 9.25 24.20
C HIS A 7 8.51 8.71 22.84
N LEU A 8 9.30 7.65 22.85
CA LEU A 8 9.47 6.79 21.69
C LEU A 8 8.50 5.62 21.83
N VAL A 9 7.53 5.51 20.93
CA VAL A 9 6.51 4.44 20.94
C VAL A 9 6.70 3.49 19.77
N ALA A 10 6.14 2.29 19.89
CA ALA A 10 6.20 1.27 18.85
C ALA A 10 5.26 1.60 17.68
N ARG A 11 5.80 1.81 16.47
CA ARG A 11 4.99 1.95 15.25
C ARG A 11 4.38 0.64 14.76
N ARG A 12 4.93 -0.51 15.21
CA ARG A 12 4.47 -1.87 14.91
C ARG A 12 4.64 -2.80 16.11
N SER A 13 3.79 -3.83 16.18
CA SER A 13 3.97 -4.93 17.13
C SER A 13 5.09 -5.87 16.69
N GLY A 14 5.86 -6.40 17.64
CA GLY A 14 7.02 -7.26 17.34
C GLY A 14 7.70 -7.82 18.59
N ILE A 15 8.81 -8.51 18.38
CA ILE A 15 9.71 -8.97 19.46
C ILE A 15 10.97 -8.12 19.44
N ILE A 16 11.28 -7.45 20.55
CA ILE A 16 12.47 -6.59 20.65
C ILE A 16 13.74 -7.41 20.44
N LYS A 17 14.64 -6.87 19.63
CA LYS A 17 15.93 -7.48 19.32
C LYS A 17 17.12 -6.69 19.78
N GLU A 18 17.05 -5.37 19.73
CA GLU A 18 18.15 -4.49 20.10
C GLU A 18 17.55 -3.15 20.53
N ILE A 19 18.10 -2.57 21.59
CA ILE A 19 17.71 -1.25 22.09
C ILE A 19 18.98 -0.42 22.29
N LEU A 20 19.06 0.71 21.61
CA LEU A 20 20.07 1.74 21.84
C LEU A 20 19.38 3.00 22.35
N VAL A 21 19.63 3.39 23.60
CA VAL A 21 19.04 4.58 24.20
C VAL A 21 20.06 5.72 24.18
N LEU A 22 19.67 6.87 23.64
CA LEU A 22 20.45 8.11 23.67
C LEU A 22 19.91 9.09 24.72
N SER A 23 18.59 9.12 24.93
CA SER A 23 17.90 9.97 25.90
C SER A 23 16.56 9.35 26.30
N GLY A 24 16.22 9.44 27.59
CA GLY A 24 15.00 8.85 28.16
C GLY A 24 15.27 7.53 28.91
N THR A 25 14.20 6.92 29.41
CA THR A 25 14.25 5.67 30.19
C THR A 25 13.69 4.52 29.35
N PRO A 26 14.42 3.42 29.11
CA PRO A 26 13.88 2.28 28.37
C PRO A 26 12.79 1.57 29.19
N GLU A 27 11.62 1.34 28.58
CA GLU A 27 10.46 0.66 29.18
C GLU A 27 10.33 -0.81 28.75
N VAL A 28 11.24 -1.26 27.89
CA VAL A 28 11.26 -2.61 27.32
C VAL A 28 12.69 -3.14 27.29
N LYS A 29 12.85 -4.45 27.16
CA LYS A 29 14.14 -5.14 27.03
C LYS A 29 14.15 -6.10 25.84
N GLU A 30 15.33 -6.57 25.48
CA GLU A 30 15.49 -7.59 24.45
C GLU A 30 14.67 -8.84 24.77
N GLY A 31 13.96 -9.36 23.75
CA GLY A 31 13.06 -10.51 23.89
C GLY A 31 11.62 -10.16 24.24
N ASP A 32 11.32 -8.93 24.63
CA ASP A 32 9.95 -8.52 24.96
C ASP A 32 9.03 -8.51 23.74
N LEU A 33 7.77 -8.91 23.96
CA LEU A 33 6.68 -8.73 23.00
C LEU A 33 6.08 -7.35 23.18
N VAL A 34 6.09 -6.54 22.14
CA VAL A 34 5.53 -5.19 22.15
C VAL A 34 4.35 -5.05 21.21
N GLN A 35 3.40 -4.19 21.57
CA GLN A 35 2.25 -3.84 20.75
C GLN A 35 2.43 -2.46 20.10
N LYS A 36 1.84 -2.26 18.93
CA LYS A 36 1.77 -0.93 18.30
C LYS A 36 1.19 0.10 19.30
N GLY A 37 1.90 1.21 19.48
CA GLY A 37 1.56 2.31 20.38
C GLY A 37 2.15 2.19 21.78
N GLN A 38 2.74 1.04 22.14
CA GLN A 38 3.39 0.85 23.43
C GLN A 38 4.62 1.76 23.56
N VAL A 39 4.84 2.32 24.75
CA VAL A 39 6.05 3.10 25.05
C VAL A 39 7.26 2.16 25.08
N LEU A 40 8.28 2.50 24.30
CA LEU A 40 9.55 1.78 24.22
C LEU A 40 10.63 2.51 25.03
N ILE A 41 10.68 3.83 24.90
CA ILE A 41 11.55 4.71 25.70
C ILE A 41 10.68 5.86 26.21
N SER A 42 10.61 5.98 27.53
CA SER A 42 9.90 7.06 28.21
C SER A 42 10.70 8.37 28.12
N GLY A 43 10.03 9.46 27.76
CA GLY A 43 10.56 10.82 27.90
C GLY A 43 10.41 11.38 29.31
N ILE A 44 9.89 10.60 30.25
CA ILE A 44 9.81 10.95 31.68
C ILE A 44 10.94 10.19 32.37
N VAL A 45 11.94 10.91 32.84
CA VAL A 45 13.08 10.36 33.57
C VAL A 45 12.84 10.64 35.05
N GLU A 46 12.53 9.59 35.80
CA GLU A 46 12.50 9.64 37.26
C GLU A 46 13.94 9.71 37.77
N GLU A 47 14.21 10.58 38.74
CA GLU A 47 15.50 10.61 39.40
C GLU A 47 15.49 9.61 40.55
N GLU A 48 16.44 8.68 40.55
CA GLU A 48 16.65 7.82 41.71
C GLU A 48 17.21 8.65 42.88
N PRO A 49 16.77 8.41 44.12
CA PRO A 49 17.34 9.08 45.28
C PRO A 49 18.84 8.73 45.37
N SER A 50 19.70 9.71 45.16
CA SER A 50 21.13 9.52 45.37
C SER A 50 21.43 9.57 46.86
N GLU A 51 22.10 8.56 47.41
CA GLU A 51 22.73 8.64 48.74
C GLU A 51 23.91 9.63 48.66
N ARG A 52 23.64 10.91 48.81
CA ARG A 52 24.65 11.93 49.08
C ARG A 52 24.59 12.25 50.56
N GLU A 53 25.65 11.83 51.27
CA GLU A 53 26.04 12.24 52.62
C GLU A 53 24.91 12.73 53.55
N GLY A 54 24.30 11.78 54.27
CA GLY A 54 23.72 12.02 55.59
C GLY A 54 22.37 12.74 55.67
N ASP A 55 21.93 13.43 54.62
CA ASP A 55 20.63 14.11 54.58
C ASP A 55 19.77 13.54 53.44
N LEU A 56 18.54 13.11 53.78
CA LEU A 56 17.54 12.69 52.79
C LEU A 56 17.17 13.90 51.92
N VAL A 57 17.79 14.03 50.75
CA VAL A 57 17.39 15.01 49.74
C VAL A 57 16.00 14.61 49.20
N PRO A 58 15.01 15.51 49.14
CA PRO A 58 13.69 15.20 48.59
C PRO A 58 13.80 14.63 47.17
N LEU A 59 12.96 13.65 46.82
CA LEU A 59 12.82 13.15 45.44
C LEU A 59 12.67 14.34 44.49
N GLU A 60 13.66 14.53 43.61
CA GLU A 60 13.60 15.57 42.60
C GLU A 60 12.41 15.30 41.66
N ARG A 61 11.82 16.38 41.16
CA ARG A 61 10.68 16.29 40.23
C ARG A 61 11.14 15.55 38.95
N PRO A 62 10.28 14.74 38.32
CA PRO A 62 10.66 14.01 37.11
C PRO A 62 11.14 14.98 36.02
N ARG A 63 12.22 14.59 35.33
CA ARG A 63 12.76 15.37 34.21
C ARG A 63 12.08 14.94 32.91
N TYR A 64 11.58 15.91 32.16
CA TYR A 64 10.96 15.68 30.87
C TYR A 64 11.95 15.93 29.73
N VAL A 65 12.14 14.91 28.89
CA VAL A 65 13.10 14.92 27.79
C VAL A 65 12.44 14.54 26.48
N GLU A 66 13.11 14.88 25.39
CA GLU A 66 12.87 14.23 24.11
C GLU A 66 13.50 12.82 24.16
N ALA A 67 12.69 11.77 24.17
CA ALA A 67 13.20 10.41 24.10
C ALA A 67 13.87 10.17 22.73
N GLN A 68 15.09 9.65 22.76
CA GLN A 68 15.89 9.38 21.57
C GLN A 68 16.56 8.02 21.70
N GLY A 69 16.51 7.25 20.63
CA GLY A 69 17.10 5.93 20.57
C GLY A 69 16.69 5.19 19.30
N ILE A 70 17.25 4.01 19.12
CA ILE A 70 16.92 3.07 18.05
C ILE A 70 16.40 1.81 18.72
N VAL A 71 15.21 1.35 18.35
CA VAL A 71 14.61 0.14 18.92
C VAL A 71 14.27 -0.81 17.79
N ARG A 72 15.15 -1.80 17.58
CA ARG A 72 14.93 -2.79 16.52
C ARG A 72 14.13 -3.96 17.04
N ALA A 73 13.14 -4.39 16.26
CA ALA A 73 12.29 -5.53 16.57
C ALA A 73 12.15 -6.46 15.39
N ARG A 74 11.97 -7.75 15.67
CA ARG A 74 11.45 -8.74 14.73
C ARG A 74 9.97 -8.50 14.55
N VAL A 75 9.58 -8.26 13.31
CA VAL A 75 8.20 -8.07 12.89
C VAL A 75 7.85 -9.00 11.75
N TRP A 76 6.55 -9.23 11.54
CA TRP A 76 6.06 -10.07 10.47
C TRP A 76 5.22 -9.27 9.49
N TYR A 77 5.61 -9.35 8.22
CA TYR A 77 4.86 -8.84 7.08
C TYR A 77 4.17 -10.00 6.37
N ARG A 78 2.95 -9.79 5.91
CA ARG A 78 2.18 -10.80 5.19
C ARG A 78 1.56 -10.18 3.96
N ALA A 79 1.71 -10.86 2.84
CA ALA A 79 1.07 -10.50 1.58
C ALA A 79 0.45 -11.75 0.94
N CYS A 80 -0.65 -11.54 0.22
CA CYS A 80 -1.32 -12.57 -0.54
C CYS A 80 -1.08 -12.33 -2.04
N GLY A 81 -0.93 -13.42 -2.79
CA GLY A 81 -0.97 -13.41 -4.24
C GLY A 81 -1.89 -14.53 -4.71
N GLU A 82 -2.58 -14.27 -5.82
CA GLU A 82 -3.52 -15.21 -6.39
C GLU A 82 -3.38 -15.27 -7.91
N ALA A 83 -3.66 -16.45 -8.47
CA ALA A 83 -3.67 -16.66 -9.90
C ALA A 83 -4.72 -17.69 -10.29
N ALA A 84 -5.49 -17.39 -11.34
CA ALA A 84 -6.44 -18.32 -11.90
C ALA A 84 -5.74 -19.33 -12.82
N ARG A 85 -6.17 -20.60 -12.72
CA ARG A 85 -5.77 -21.68 -13.64
C ARG A 85 -6.46 -21.55 -14.99
N ARG A 86 -7.67 -21.02 -15.03
CA ARG A 86 -8.44 -20.75 -16.24
C ARG A 86 -8.98 -19.34 -16.16
N GLU A 87 -8.68 -18.54 -17.16
CA GLU A 87 -9.24 -17.20 -17.31
C GLU A 87 -9.41 -16.81 -18.78
N VAL A 88 -10.31 -15.87 -19.02
CA VAL A 88 -10.50 -15.27 -20.33
C VAL A 88 -9.88 -13.89 -20.30
N VAL A 89 -8.82 -13.67 -21.07
CA VAL A 89 -8.17 -12.37 -21.17
C VAL A 89 -8.57 -11.66 -22.46
N GLU A 90 -8.67 -10.34 -22.39
CA GLU A 90 -8.91 -9.50 -23.55
C GLU A 90 -7.57 -9.03 -24.11
N LYS A 91 -7.29 -9.41 -25.36
CA LYS A 91 -6.09 -9.04 -26.09
C LYS A 91 -6.44 -8.08 -27.21
N LYS A 92 -5.87 -6.88 -27.17
CA LYS A 92 -6.01 -5.89 -28.24
C LYS A 92 -5.40 -6.44 -29.52
N THR A 93 -6.14 -6.36 -30.63
CA THR A 93 -5.61 -6.78 -31.94
C THR A 93 -4.83 -5.68 -32.63
N GLY A 94 -4.96 -4.44 -32.16
CA GLY A 94 -4.42 -3.24 -32.79
C GLY A 94 -5.29 -2.69 -33.93
N ARG A 95 -6.36 -3.40 -34.34
CA ARG A 95 -7.30 -2.88 -35.33
C ARG A 95 -8.23 -1.86 -34.70
N VAL A 96 -8.39 -0.74 -35.40
CA VAL A 96 -9.22 0.38 -34.94
C VAL A 96 -10.12 0.83 -36.07
N THR A 97 -11.41 0.94 -35.80
CA THR A 97 -12.40 1.53 -36.70
C THR A 97 -12.85 2.86 -36.13
N ARG A 98 -12.86 3.90 -36.98
CA ARG A 98 -13.37 5.22 -36.63
C ARG A 98 -14.62 5.53 -37.43
N ILE A 99 -15.65 5.98 -36.73
CA ILE A 99 -16.90 6.46 -37.30
C ILE A 99 -17.05 7.91 -36.87
N TYR A 100 -17.25 8.79 -37.85
CA TYR A 100 -17.47 10.21 -37.64
C TYR A 100 -18.93 10.50 -37.93
N CYS A 101 -19.65 10.99 -36.92
CA CYS A 101 -21.05 11.35 -37.01
C CYS A 101 -21.24 12.84 -36.74
N ILE A 102 -22.21 13.45 -37.41
CA ILE A 102 -22.85 14.68 -36.93
C ILE A 102 -24.17 14.26 -36.29
N ARG A 103 -24.39 14.66 -35.04
CA ARG A 103 -25.68 14.57 -34.39
C ARG A 103 -26.36 15.92 -34.45
N TRP A 104 -27.59 15.94 -34.95
CA TRP A 104 -28.46 17.11 -34.97
C TRP A 104 -29.79 16.73 -34.31
N GLN A 105 -30.03 17.27 -33.12
CA GLN A 105 -31.17 16.89 -32.27
C GLN A 105 -31.23 15.35 -32.05
N GLN A 106 -32.31 14.70 -32.49
CA GLN A 106 -32.51 13.25 -32.40
C GLN A 106 -31.93 12.45 -33.58
N LYS A 107 -31.42 13.13 -34.63
CA LYS A 107 -30.88 12.48 -35.82
C LYS A 107 -29.37 12.35 -35.71
N GLU A 108 -28.85 11.18 -36.07
CA GLU A 108 -27.42 10.91 -36.16
C GLU A 108 -27.07 10.55 -37.61
N ILE A 109 -26.15 11.30 -38.20
CA ILE A 109 -25.75 11.15 -39.60
C ILE A 109 -24.28 10.76 -39.61
N ILE A 110 -23.98 9.58 -40.15
CA ILE A 110 -22.61 9.12 -40.36
C ILE A 110 -22.03 9.87 -41.57
N ILE A 111 -20.94 10.59 -41.34
CA ILE A 111 -20.23 11.35 -42.37
C ILE A 111 -19.11 10.50 -42.99
N LYS A 112 -18.46 9.68 -42.16
CA LYS A 112 -17.31 8.86 -42.58
C LYS A 112 -17.14 7.65 -41.67
N GLY A 113 -16.80 6.51 -42.26
CA GLY A 113 -16.63 5.24 -41.57
C GLY A 113 -17.76 4.25 -41.90
N PRO A 114 -17.66 3.01 -41.42
CA PRO A 114 -18.67 1.99 -41.71
C PRO A 114 -19.97 2.27 -40.95
N CYS A 115 -21.10 1.86 -41.53
CA CYS A 115 -22.41 1.99 -40.89
C CYS A 115 -22.57 1.12 -39.63
N LYS A 116 -21.72 0.08 -39.48
CA LYS A 116 -21.69 -0.82 -38.32
C LYS A 116 -20.25 -1.13 -37.97
N ILE A 117 -19.98 -1.35 -36.67
CA ILE A 117 -18.66 -1.75 -36.19
C ILE A 117 -18.39 -3.20 -36.62
N PRO A 118 -17.28 -3.49 -37.32
CA PRO A 118 -17.02 -4.80 -37.92
C PRO A 118 -16.36 -5.81 -36.97
N TYR A 119 -16.47 -5.61 -35.66
CA TYR A 119 -15.78 -6.41 -34.64
C TYR A 119 -16.79 -7.13 -33.75
N SER A 120 -16.54 -8.42 -33.47
CA SER A 120 -17.36 -9.20 -32.52
C SER A 120 -17.19 -8.72 -31.08
N PHE A 121 -15.96 -8.32 -30.71
CA PHE A 121 -15.64 -7.73 -29.42
C PHE A 121 -14.77 -6.49 -29.62
N TYR A 122 -15.10 -5.40 -28.93
CA TYR A 122 -14.37 -4.14 -29.04
C TYR A 122 -14.56 -3.28 -27.80
N HIS A 123 -13.60 -2.39 -27.55
CA HIS A 123 -13.81 -1.25 -26.65
C HIS A 123 -14.23 -0.03 -27.44
N LEU A 124 -15.24 0.67 -26.95
CA LEU A 124 -15.79 1.85 -27.57
C LEU A 124 -15.29 3.11 -26.85
N LYS A 125 -14.69 4.04 -27.58
CA LYS A 125 -14.36 5.39 -27.11
C LYS A 125 -15.16 6.40 -27.92
N VAL A 126 -16.01 7.17 -27.24
CA VAL A 126 -16.82 8.21 -27.88
C VAL A 126 -16.28 9.57 -27.47
N LYS A 127 -15.92 10.39 -28.45
CA LYS A 127 -15.54 11.78 -28.26
C LYS A 127 -16.62 12.65 -28.88
N ARG A 128 -17.14 13.60 -28.10
CA ARG A 128 -18.12 14.58 -28.59
C ARG A 128 -17.48 15.96 -28.57
N ARG A 129 -17.67 16.72 -29.63
CA ARG A 129 -17.24 18.11 -29.74
C ARG A 129 -18.41 18.92 -30.23
N ASN A 130 -18.74 19.96 -29.49
CA ASN A 130 -19.70 20.94 -29.95
C ASN A 130 -18.99 21.89 -30.91
N PHE A 131 -19.74 22.42 -31.87
CA PHE A 131 -19.19 23.47 -32.72
C PHE A 131 -19.05 24.77 -31.89
N PRO A 132 -17.96 25.52 -32.07
CA PRO A 132 -17.80 26.81 -31.40
C PRO A 132 -18.93 27.76 -31.83
N GLU A 133 -19.39 28.58 -30.88
CA GLU A 133 -20.34 29.64 -31.16
C GLU A 133 -19.72 30.63 -32.14
N TRP A 134 -20.40 30.93 -33.25
CA TRP A 134 -19.92 31.91 -34.23
C TRP A 134 -20.91 33.06 -34.38
N ARG A 135 -20.44 34.27 -34.04
CA ARG A 135 -21.25 35.49 -33.95
C ARG A 135 -22.48 35.22 -33.06
N ASN A 136 -23.72 35.33 -33.55
CA ASN A 136 -24.92 35.07 -32.72
C ASN A 136 -25.60 33.73 -33.07
N ILE A 137 -24.87 32.78 -33.66
CA ILE A 137 -25.41 31.50 -34.15
C ILE A 137 -24.93 30.37 -33.23
N THR A 138 -25.87 29.81 -32.46
CA THR A 138 -25.69 28.52 -31.77
C THR A 138 -26.13 27.40 -32.71
N LEU A 139 -25.15 26.69 -33.26
CA LEU A 139 -25.38 25.54 -34.11
C LEU A 139 -25.66 24.31 -33.22
N PRO A 140 -26.88 23.73 -33.22
CA PRO A 140 -27.26 22.61 -32.34
C PRO A 140 -26.76 21.28 -32.90
N VAL A 141 -25.52 21.27 -33.41
CA VAL A 141 -24.86 20.11 -33.99
C VAL A 141 -23.68 19.70 -33.12
N GLU A 142 -23.57 18.40 -32.90
CA GLU A 142 -22.45 17.78 -32.19
C GLU A 142 -21.65 16.94 -33.18
N PHE A 143 -20.34 17.15 -33.22
CA PHE A 143 -19.42 16.27 -33.91
C PHE A 143 -19.05 15.12 -32.99
N VAL A 144 -19.43 13.90 -33.37
CA VAL A 144 -19.18 12.68 -32.60
C VAL A 144 -18.16 11.84 -33.33
N THR A 145 -17.05 11.51 -32.67
CA THR A 145 -16.08 10.52 -33.14
C THR A 145 -16.22 9.27 -32.28
N ILE A 146 -16.61 8.17 -32.91
CA ILE A 146 -16.67 6.85 -32.30
C ILE A 146 -15.43 6.08 -32.75
N GLU A 147 -14.59 5.70 -31.80
CA GLU A 147 -13.43 4.85 -32.02
C GLU A 147 -13.70 3.48 -31.40
N ALA A 148 -13.79 2.45 -32.25
CA ALA A 148 -13.92 1.06 -31.83
C ALA A 148 -12.56 0.38 -31.97
N GLU A 149 -11.98 -0.06 -30.85
CA GLU A 149 -10.72 -0.79 -30.78
C GLU A 149 -11.04 -2.28 -30.66
N GLU A 150 -10.66 -3.09 -31.66
CA GLU A 150 -10.94 -4.53 -31.67
C GLU A 150 -10.16 -5.26 -30.58
N ILE A 151 -10.86 -6.14 -29.87
CA ILE A 151 -10.28 -7.05 -28.90
C ILE A 151 -10.62 -8.49 -29.28
N ARG A 152 -9.75 -9.42 -28.87
CA ARG A 152 -10.00 -10.86 -28.92
C ARG A 152 -10.03 -11.40 -27.50
N LYS A 153 -10.95 -12.32 -27.25
CA LYS A 153 -11.00 -13.07 -26.00
C LYS A 153 -10.16 -14.33 -26.17
N GLU A 154 -9.11 -14.44 -25.39
CA GLU A 154 -8.20 -15.58 -25.38
C GLU A 154 -8.41 -16.36 -24.08
N GLN A 155 -8.65 -17.67 -24.18
CA GLN A 155 -8.73 -18.53 -23.01
C GLN A 155 -7.32 -18.97 -22.63
N ILE A 156 -6.87 -18.55 -21.46
CA ILE A 156 -5.62 -19.02 -20.88
C ILE A 156 -5.94 -20.17 -19.94
N GLN A 157 -5.25 -21.28 -20.14
CA GLN A 157 -5.30 -22.43 -19.26
C GLN A 157 -3.89 -22.74 -18.75
N ARG A 158 -3.74 -22.76 -17.43
CA ARG A 158 -2.47 -22.96 -16.73
C ARG A 158 -2.48 -24.27 -15.95
N SER A 159 -1.30 -24.86 -15.84
CA SER A 159 -1.06 -25.91 -14.86
C SER A 159 -1.21 -25.36 -13.43
N PHE A 160 -1.31 -26.25 -12.45
CA PHE A 160 -1.31 -25.83 -11.05
C PHE A 160 0.02 -25.13 -10.69
N ASP A 161 1.14 -25.67 -11.17
CA ASP A 161 2.47 -25.12 -10.88
C ASP A 161 2.68 -23.73 -11.51
N GLU A 162 2.20 -23.51 -12.73
CA GLU A 162 2.24 -22.20 -13.38
C GLU A 162 1.42 -21.15 -12.61
N ALA A 163 0.20 -21.50 -12.21
CA ALA A 163 -0.63 -20.63 -11.38
C ALA A 163 0.01 -20.40 -10.00
N LEU A 164 0.66 -21.42 -9.43
CA LEU A 164 1.37 -21.30 -8.16
C LEU A 164 2.56 -20.33 -8.26
N GLU A 165 3.37 -20.40 -9.31
CA GLU A 165 4.50 -19.48 -9.51
C GLU A 165 4.02 -18.05 -9.76
N LEU A 166 2.93 -17.85 -10.52
CA LEU A 166 2.32 -16.53 -10.67
C LEU A 166 1.78 -15.98 -9.34
N ALA A 167 1.09 -16.80 -8.56
CA ALA A 167 0.60 -16.41 -7.24
C ALA A 167 1.76 -16.06 -6.29
N LYS A 168 2.85 -16.84 -6.30
CA LYS A 168 4.07 -16.52 -5.54
C LYS A 168 4.70 -15.21 -6.00
N LYS A 169 4.75 -14.96 -7.31
CA LYS A 169 5.29 -13.72 -7.87
C LYS A 169 4.47 -12.51 -7.41
N GLY A 170 3.16 -12.55 -7.56
CA GLY A 170 2.28 -11.48 -7.08
C GLY A 170 2.37 -11.28 -5.56
N ALA A 171 2.47 -12.37 -4.78
CA ALA A 171 2.67 -12.26 -3.33
C ALA A 171 4.01 -11.60 -2.97
N ARG A 172 5.08 -11.84 -3.73
CA ARG A 172 6.40 -11.20 -3.54
C ARG A 172 6.35 -9.72 -3.87
N GLU A 173 5.74 -9.34 -5.00
CA GLU A 173 5.56 -7.94 -5.41
C GLU A 173 4.77 -7.17 -4.34
N ASN A 174 3.63 -7.69 -3.92
CA ASN A 174 2.81 -7.12 -2.84
C ASN A 174 3.57 -7.02 -1.51
N LEU A 175 4.44 -7.99 -1.19
CA LEU A 175 5.24 -7.94 0.03
C LEU A 175 6.32 -6.85 -0.03
N GLN A 176 6.98 -6.71 -1.18
CA GLN A 176 8.03 -5.69 -1.38
C GLN A 176 7.50 -4.28 -1.19
N GLU A 177 6.25 -4.02 -1.58
CA GLU A 177 5.60 -2.72 -1.36
C GLU A 177 5.34 -2.42 0.13
N LEU A 178 5.26 -3.44 0.98
CA LEU A 178 4.97 -3.28 2.40
C LEU A 178 6.23 -3.12 3.27
N ILE A 179 7.35 -3.74 2.87
CA ILE A 179 8.58 -3.78 3.66
C ILE A 179 9.39 -2.49 3.40
N PRO A 180 9.78 -1.73 4.44
CA PRO A 180 10.63 -0.55 4.28
C PRO A 180 11.97 -0.89 3.63
N ALA A 181 12.51 0.01 2.81
CA ALA A 181 13.75 -0.20 2.07
C ALA A 181 14.96 -0.44 2.99
N GLU A 182 14.94 0.14 4.19
CA GLU A 182 16.00 0.04 5.19
C GLU A 182 15.91 -1.24 6.05
N ALA A 183 14.87 -2.05 5.85
CA ALA A 183 14.58 -3.20 6.69
C ALA A 183 15.30 -4.47 6.21
N SER A 184 15.76 -5.30 7.16
CA SER A 184 16.51 -6.53 6.84
C SER A 184 15.61 -7.76 6.90
N VAL A 185 15.43 -8.43 5.77
CA VAL A 185 14.63 -9.67 5.70
C VAL A 185 15.44 -10.83 6.27
N VAL A 186 14.94 -11.43 7.36
CA VAL A 186 15.59 -12.56 8.04
C VAL A 186 15.11 -13.89 7.48
N ARG A 187 13.80 -14.01 7.26
CA ARG A 187 13.18 -15.27 6.83
C ARG A 187 11.95 -15.00 5.99
N GLN A 188 11.71 -15.86 5.01
CA GLN A 188 10.46 -15.89 4.26
C GLN A 188 9.84 -17.29 4.33
N GLN A 189 8.53 -17.33 4.50
CA GLN A 189 7.74 -18.56 4.47
C GLN A 189 6.60 -18.39 3.49
N VAL A 190 6.45 -19.37 2.60
CA VAL A 190 5.36 -19.46 1.64
C VAL A 190 4.37 -20.50 2.13
N ARG A 191 3.09 -20.15 2.18
CA ARG A 191 1.99 -21.08 2.47
C ARG A 191 0.98 -21.04 1.34
N VAL A 192 0.77 -22.20 0.71
CA VAL A 192 -0.31 -22.37 -0.27
C VAL A 192 -1.60 -22.59 0.49
N LEU A 193 -2.61 -21.76 0.23
CA LEU A 193 -3.93 -21.93 0.81
C LEU A 193 -4.68 -23.00 0.01
N LYS A 194 -5.13 -24.06 0.69
CA LYS A 194 -6.01 -25.05 0.10
C LYS A 194 -7.42 -24.46 0.08
N GLU A 195 -7.87 -23.99 -1.07
CA GLU A 195 -9.25 -23.54 -1.27
C GLU A 195 -10.07 -24.60 -1.99
N SER A 196 -11.38 -24.59 -1.72
CA SER A 196 -12.38 -25.45 -2.38
C SER A 196 -12.58 -25.10 -3.86
N ARG A 197 -12.10 -23.93 -4.31
CA ARG A 197 -12.23 -23.46 -5.69
C ARG A 197 -11.06 -23.99 -6.52
N GLU A 198 -11.30 -25.05 -7.29
CA GLU A 198 -10.28 -25.71 -8.13
C GLU A 198 -9.56 -24.79 -9.13
N ASN A 199 -10.18 -23.66 -9.48
CA ASN A 199 -9.64 -22.73 -10.47
C ASN A 199 -8.67 -21.69 -9.90
N LEU A 200 -8.68 -21.42 -8.59
CA LEU A 200 -7.91 -20.31 -8.02
C LEU A 200 -6.80 -20.86 -7.12
N VAL A 201 -5.56 -20.47 -7.40
CA VAL A 201 -4.42 -20.77 -6.54
C VAL A 201 -4.09 -19.53 -5.72
N ARG A 202 -4.12 -19.66 -4.39
CA ARG A 202 -3.76 -18.59 -3.45
C ARG A 202 -2.54 -18.94 -2.64
N VAL A 203 -1.67 -17.96 -2.47
CA VAL A 203 -0.44 -18.07 -1.70
C VAL A 203 -0.35 -16.92 -0.72
N VAL A 204 -0.06 -17.24 0.54
CA VAL A 204 0.31 -16.26 1.56
C VAL A 204 1.81 -16.35 1.79
N LEU A 205 2.51 -15.25 1.58
CA LEU A 205 3.92 -15.11 1.88
C LEU A 205 4.06 -14.30 3.16
N THR A 206 4.75 -14.88 4.15
CA THR A 206 5.08 -14.22 5.41
C THR A 206 6.58 -13.95 5.45
N ALA A 207 6.98 -12.70 5.60
CA ALA A 207 8.37 -12.32 5.83
C ALA A 207 8.57 -11.89 7.27
N GLU A 208 9.62 -12.42 7.87
CA GLU A 208 10.16 -11.98 9.14
C GLU A 208 11.28 -10.98 8.86
N VAL A 209 11.16 -9.80 9.45
CA VAL A 209 12.02 -8.65 9.17
C VAL A 209 12.50 -8.07 10.49
N VAL A 210 13.76 -7.62 10.53
CA VAL A 210 14.27 -6.77 11.62
C VAL A 210 14.31 -5.34 11.12
N GLU A 211 13.56 -4.47 11.79
CA GLU A 211 13.48 -3.04 11.52
C GLU A 211 13.44 -2.22 12.80
N ASP A 212 13.79 -0.93 12.71
CA ASP A 212 13.52 0.04 13.78
C ASP A 212 12.00 0.27 13.87
N ILE A 213 11.45 0.19 15.07
CA ILE A 213 10.02 0.40 15.34
C ILE A 213 9.74 1.66 16.13
N GLY A 214 10.75 2.48 16.44
CA GLY A 214 10.57 3.74 17.17
C GLY A 214 9.82 4.81 16.36
N GLU A 215 8.82 5.43 16.98
CA GLU A 215 8.11 6.60 16.48
C GLU A 215 7.95 7.62 17.61
N LYS A 216 8.26 8.89 17.35
CA LYS A 216 8.16 9.95 18.37
C LYS A 216 6.69 10.29 18.62
N LYS A 217 6.28 10.28 19.88
CA LYS A 217 4.94 10.68 20.33
C LYS A 217 5.04 11.75 21.41
N PRO A 218 4.77 13.03 21.08
CA PRO A 218 4.73 14.11 22.07
C PRO A 218 3.69 13.83 23.16
N PHE A 219 3.93 14.36 24.36
CA PHE A 219 2.99 14.32 25.48
C PHE A 219 2.87 15.68 26.15
N GLU A 220 1.76 15.90 26.84
CA GLU A 220 1.52 17.13 27.61
C GLU A 220 2.18 17.01 28.98
N LEU A 221 2.82 18.10 29.41
CA LEU A 221 3.40 18.18 30.74
C LEU A 221 2.27 18.36 31.77
N PRO A 222 2.31 17.68 32.93
CA PRO A 222 1.37 17.94 34.01
C PRO A 222 1.49 19.40 34.47
N GLN A 223 0.34 20.03 34.72
CA GLN A 223 0.23 21.42 35.22
C GLN A 223 0.60 21.53 36.69
#